data_AF-A0A3B7MP96-F1
#
_entry.id   AF-A0A3B7MP96-F1
#
_cell.length_a   1.000
_cell.length_b   1.000
_cell.length_c   1.000
_cell.angle_alpha   90.00
_cell.angle_beta   90.00
_cell.angle_gamma   90.00
#
_symmetry.space_group_name_H-M   'P 1'
#
loop_
_entity.id
_entity.type
_entity.pdbx_description
1 polymer ?
#
loop_
_entity_poly.entity_id
_entity_poly.type
_entity_poly.pdbx_seq_one_letter_code
_entity_poly.pdbx_strand_id
1 'polypeptide(L)'
;MKKMKFSLMGLALVAALTSAFATRPDCLTCQTAQQYHLNNGVYEAQGVFGLDYDCDPDTIICTYYHPVGQPNVFAACRMGIWIDMHSSRASK
;
A
#
# COMPACT_ATOMS: atom_id res chain seq x y z
N MET A 1 19.02 -7.64 46.66
CA MET A 1 19.33 -7.83 45.22
C MET A 1 18.33 -8.69 44.42
N LYS A 2 17.17 -9.10 44.97
CA LYS A 2 16.18 -9.94 44.23
C LYS A 2 15.12 -9.13 43.45
N LYS A 3 14.98 -7.83 43.71
CA LYS A 3 13.89 -6.99 43.16
C LYS A 3 14.20 -6.35 41.79
N MET A 4 15.47 -6.09 41.46
CA MET A 4 15.84 -5.47 40.16
C MET A 4 15.78 -6.44 38.96
N LYS A 5 15.88 -7.76 39.20
CA LYS A 5 15.86 -8.76 38.11
C LYS A 5 14.48 -8.91 37.45
N PHE A 6 13.40 -8.60 38.17
CA PHE A 6 12.03 -8.72 37.64
C PHE A 6 11.67 -7.60 36.65
N SER A 7 12.29 -6.42 36.75
CA SER A 7 11.98 -5.29 35.87
C SER A 7 12.51 -5.48 34.45
N LEU A 8 13.68 -6.13 34.29
CA LEU A 8 14.27 -6.40 32.97
C LEU A 8 13.47 -7.43 32.17
N MET A 9 12.90 -8.44 32.84
CA MET A 9 12.09 -9.47 32.17
C MET A 9 10.77 -8.91 31.62
N GLY A 10 10.16 -7.97 32.35
CA GLY A 10 8.93 -7.29 31.91
C GLY A 10 9.15 -6.39 30.70
N LEU A 11 10.30 -5.68 30.66
CA LEU A 11 10.63 -4.80 29.52
C LEU A 11 10.81 -5.59 28.22
N ALA A 12 11.39 -6.79 28.29
CA ALA A 12 11.58 -7.66 27.12
C ALA A 12 10.25 -8.15 26.52
N LEU A 13 9.25 -8.44 27.35
CA LEU A 13 7.90 -8.82 26.90
C LEU A 13 7.16 -7.66 26.23
N VAL A 14 7.28 -6.45 26.77
CA VAL A 14 6.66 -5.26 26.17
C VAL A 14 7.34 -4.93 24.82
N ALA A 15 8.67 -4.99 24.75
CA ALA A 15 9.40 -4.76 23.51
C ALA A 15 9.00 -5.74 22.40
N ALA A 16 8.83 -7.03 22.73
CA ALA A 16 8.40 -8.07 21.78
C ALA A 16 6.98 -7.87 21.23
N LEU A 17 6.07 -7.31 22.04
CA LEU A 17 4.70 -7.02 21.60
C LEU A 17 4.62 -5.73 20.76
N THR A 18 5.49 -4.75 21.03
CA THR A 18 5.50 -3.49 20.26
C THR A 18 6.08 -3.62 18.85
N SER A 19 6.95 -4.61 18.59
CA SER A 19 7.52 -4.82 17.25
C SER A 19 6.50 -5.31 16.21
N ALA A 20 5.36 -5.87 16.65
CA ALA A 20 4.32 -6.38 15.76
C ALA A 20 3.45 -5.28 15.11
N PHE A 21 3.45 -4.06 15.64
CA PHE A 21 2.61 -2.96 15.14
C PHE A 21 3.33 -2.00 14.18
N ALA A 22 4.63 -2.18 13.92
CA ALA A 22 5.39 -1.31 13.02
C ALA A 22 5.26 -1.69 11.53
N THR A 23 4.77 -2.89 11.20
CA THR A 23 4.65 -3.36 9.81
C THR A 23 3.27 -3.03 9.23
N ARG A 24 2.97 -1.74 9.05
CA ARG A 24 2.09 -1.28 7.97
C ARG A 24 2.60 0.04 7.37
N PRO A 25 3.78 0.05 6.73
CA PRO A 25 4.29 1.23 6.03
C PRO A 25 3.48 1.59 4.77
N ASP A 26 2.60 0.70 4.30
CA ASP A 26 2.19 0.71 2.89
C ASP A 26 0.94 1.54 2.58
N CYS A 27 0.09 1.89 3.55
CA CYS A 27 -1.18 2.57 3.21
C CYS A 27 -0.96 4.02 2.77
N LEU A 28 -0.15 4.79 3.50
CA LEU A 28 0.07 6.21 3.19
C LEU A 28 1.09 6.39 2.06
N THR A 29 2.16 5.59 2.09
CA THR A 29 3.20 5.60 1.06
C THR A 29 2.59 5.25 -0.29
N CYS A 30 1.68 4.29 -0.32
CA CYS A 30 1.04 3.95 -1.56
C CYS A 30 0.15 5.07 -2.10
N GLN A 31 -0.74 5.62 -1.28
CA GLN A 31 -1.68 6.66 -1.75
C GLN A 31 -1.00 7.95 -2.25
N THR A 32 0.24 8.19 -1.83
CA THR A 32 1.03 9.37 -2.22
C THR A 32 2.06 9.07 -3.31
N ALA A 33 2.38 7.80 -3.56
CA ALA A 33 3.30 7.40 -4.61
C ALA A 33 2.62 7.36 -5.98
N GLN A 34 3.45 7.46 -7.03
CA GLN A 34 3.03 7.24 -8.40
C GLN A 34 2.39 5.85 -8.53
N GLN A 35 1.16 5.84 -9.05
CA GLN A 35 0.37 4.64 -9.23
C GLN A 35 0.54 4.08 -10.65
N TYR A 36 0.46 2.76 -10.76
CA TYR A 36 0.59 2.02 -12.01
C TYR A 36 -0.57 1.04 -12.17
N HIS A 37 -1.09 0.93 -13.37
CA HIS A 37 -2.08 -0.08 -13.73
C HIS A 37 -1.40 -1.18 -14.56
N LEU A 38 -1.76 -2.44 -14.32
CA LEU A 38 -1.21 -3.57 -15.06
C LEU A 38 -2.11 -3.85 -16.28
N ASN A 39 -1.65 -3.46 -17.46
CA ASN A 39 -2.36 -3.65 -18.72
C ASN A 39 -1.54 -4.55 -19.65
N ASN A 40 -2.09 -5.70 -20.05
CA ASN A 40 -1.42 -6.69 -20.91
C ASN A 40 0.00 -7.09 -20.45
N GLY A 41 0.24 -7.12 -19.12
CA GLY A 41 1.54 -7.47 -18.55
C GLY A 41 2.54 -6.30 -18.46
N VAL A 42 2.13 -5.09 -18.82
CA VAL A 42 2.92 -3.86 -18.72
C VAL A 42 2.35 -2.97 -17.61
N TYR A 43 3.23 -2.42 -16.77
CA TYR A 43 2.85 -1.44 -15.76
C TYR A 43 2.85 -0.04 -16.36
N GLU A 44 1.66 0.53 -16.53
CA GLU A 44 1.46 1.86 -17.11
C GLU A 44 1.25 2.88 -16.01
N ALA A 45 2.02 3.97 -16.02
CA ALA A 45 1.90 5.05 -15.04
C ALA A 45 0.56 5.77 -15.20
N GLN A 46 -0.13 5.98 -14.08
CA GLN A 46 -1.48 6.54 -14.05
C GLN A 46 -1.49 7.95 -13.43
N GLY A 47 -2.53 8.71 -13.74
CA GLY A 47 -2.71 10.07 -13.24
C GLY A 47 -3.12 10.12 -11.78
N VAL A 48 -4.03 11.03 -11.46
CA VAL A 48 -4.56 11.26 -10.11
C VAL A 48 -5.81 10.42 -9.89
N PHE A 49 -5.81 9.63 -8.81
CA PHE A 49 -6.97 8.86 -8.37
C PHE A 49 -8.19 9.76 -8.12
N GLY A 50 -9.35 9.36 -8.64
CA GLY A 50 -10.61 10.12 -8.59
C GLY A 50 -10.74 11.22 -9.65
N LEU A 51 -9.69 11.48 -10.43
CA LEU A 51 -9.73 12.45 -11.54
C LEU A 51 -9.53 11.75 -12.89
N ASP A 52 -8.46 10.97 -13.01
CA ASP A 52 -8.03 10.31 -14.24
C ASP A 52 -8.43 8.83 -14.23
N TYR A 53 -8.54 8.22 -13.05
CA TYR A 53 -8.98 6.84 -12.87
C TYR A 53 -9.63 6.59 -11.52
N ASP A 54 -10.33 5.48 -11.37
CA ASP A 54 -10.91 5.00 -10.11
C ASP A 54 -10.79 3.46 -9.98
N CYS A 55 -11.10 2.96 -8.79
CA CYS A 55 -11.11 1.54 -8.45
C CYS A 55 -12.48 1.18 -7.86
N ASP A 56 -13.34 0.53 -8.65
CA ASP A 56 -14.65 0.07 -8.16
C ASP A 56 -14.46 -1.08 -7.15
N PRO A 57 -15.21 -1.15 -6.03
CA PRO A 57 -14.96 -2.13 -4.99
C PRO A 57 -15.00 -3.59 -5.48
N ASP A 58 -13.87 -4.27 -5.36
CA ASP A 58 -13.69 -5.69 -5.70
C ASP A 58 -12.45 -6.26 -4.96
N THR A 59 -12.21 -7.55 -5.10
CA THR A 59 -11.13 -8.34 -4.50
C THR A 59 -9.88 -8.44 -5.36
N ILE A 60 -9.91 -7.92 -6.59
CA ILE A 60 -8.76 -7.89 -7.51
C ILE A 60 -7.88 -6.67 -7.28
N ILE A 61 -6.64 -6.68 -7.79
CA ILE A 61 -5.72 -5.54 -7.66
C ILE A 61 -6.02 -4.52 -8.76
N CYS A 62 -6.32 -3.29 -8.37
CA CYS A 62 -6.60 -2.18 -9.28
C CYS A 62 -5.31 -1.49 -9.74
N THR A 63 -4.45 -1.16 -8.76
CA THR A 63 -3.21 -0.41 -8.97
C THR A 63 -2.06 -0.94 -8.14
N TYR A 64 -0.87 -0.69 -8.65
CA TYR A 64 0.42 -1.05 -8.08
C TYR A 64 1.26 0.20 -7.85
N TYR A 65 2.25 0.10 -6.97
CA TYR A 65 3.21 1.16 -6.72
C TYR A 65 4.60 0.58 -6.52
N HIS A 66 5.61 1.44 -6.64
CA HIS A 66 6.99 1.10 -6.32
C HIS A 66 7.30 1.44 -4.85
N PRO A 67 7.59 0.45 -3.99
CA PRO A 67 8.00 0.72 -2.63
C PRO A 67 9.39 1.35 -2.59
N VAL A 68 9.56 2.34 -1.71
CA VAL A 68 10.85 2.99 -1.49
C VAL A 68 11.85 1.96 -0.96
N GLY A 69 13.01 1.84 -1.61
CA GLY A 69 14.04 0.85 -1.27
C GLY A 69 13.89 -0.50 -2.00
N GLN A 70 12.86 -0.69 -2.82
CA GLN A 70 12.67 -1.88 -3.66
C GLN A 70 12.27 -1.49 -5.09
N PRO A 71 13.22 -0.94 -5.89
CA PRO A 71 12.92 -0.38 -7.22
C PRO A 71 12.60 -1.43 -8.30
N ASN A 72 12.75 -2.72 -8.02
CA ASN A 72 12.47 -3.81 -8.96
C ASN A 72 11.18 -4.57 -8.62
N VAL A 73 10.41 -4.09 -7.64
CA VAL A 73 9.20 -4.75 -7.17
C VAL A 73 8.02 -3.79 -7.27
N PHE A 74 6.93 -4.27 -7.86
CA PHE A 74 5.64 -3.59 -7.82
C PHE A 74 4.78 -4.26 -6.73
N ALA A 75 4.37 -3.47 -5.75
CA ALA A 75 3.47 -3.92 -4.69
C ALA A 75 2.04 -3.47 -4.98
N ALA A 76 1.05 -4.25 -4.54
CA ALA A 76 -0.36 -3.89 -4.69
C ALA A 76 -0.69 -2.67 -3.81
N CYS A 77 -1.46 -1.72 -4.36
CA CYS A 77 -1.87 -0.50 -3.67
C CYS A 77 -3.35 -0.49 -3.30
N ARG A 78 -4.19 -0.50 -4.34
CA ARG A 78 -5.64 -0.41 -4.23
C ARG A 78 -6.22 -1.69 -4.79
N MET A 79 -7.26 -2.17 -4.12
CA MET A 79 -8.09 -3.25 -4.64
C MET A 79 -9.28 -2.66 -5.36
N GLY A 80 -9.77 -3.36 -6.37
CA GLY A 80 -10.93 -2.96 -7.16
C GLY A 80 -10.76 -3.19 -8.65
N ILE A 81 -11.86 -2.99 -9.39
CA ILE A 81 -11.86 -3.00 -10.85
C ILE A 81 -11.38 -1.64 -11.32
N TRP A 82 -10.38 -1.65 -12.20
CA TRP A 82 -9.87 -0.43 -12.82
C TRP A 82 -10.93 0.25 -13.69
N ILE A 83 -11.15 1.54 -13.45
CA ILE A 83 -12.02 2.40 -14.26
C ILE A 83 -11.20 3.59 -14.78
N ASP A 84 -11.16 3.75 -16.11
CA ASP A 84 -10.62 4.96 -16.74
C ASP A 84 -11.69 6.08 -16.74
N MET A 85 -11.37 7.19 -16.07
CA MET A 85 -12.26 8.36 -15.98
C MET A 85 -12.17 9.27 -17.21
N HIS A 86 -11.11 9.19 -18.02
CA HIS A 86 -11.02 9.96 -19.26
C HIS A 86 -11.94 9.39 -20.34
N SER A 87 -11.89 8.08 -20.52
CA SER A 87 -12.75 7.38 -21.50
C SER A 87 -14.24 7.54 -21.17
N SER A 88 -14.61 7.48 -19.90
CA SER A 88 -16.01 7.57 -19.46
C SER A 88 -16.63 8.97 -19.55
N ARG A 89 -15.83 10.04 -19.74
CA ARG A 89 -16.34 11.40 -20.01
C ARG A 89 -16.64 11.67 -21.49
N ALA A 90 -16.11 10.86 -22.41
CA ALA A 90 -16.31 11.06 -23.85
C ALA A 90 -17.68 10.56 -24.37
N SER A 91 -18.45 9.85 -23.54
CA SER A 91 -19.74 9.25 -23.91
C SER A 91 -20.98 10.05 -23.46
N LYS A 92 -20.85 11.36 -23.19
CA LYS A 92 -21.99 12.24 -22.88
C LYS A 92 -22.09 13.41 -23.84
#